data_AF-A0A6A7ZRB4-F1
#
_entry.id   AF-A0A6A7ZRB4-F1
#
_cell.length_a   1.000
_cell.length_b   1.000
_cell.length_c   1.000
_cell.angle_alpha   90.00
_cell.angle_beta   90.00
_cell.angle_gamma   90.00
#
_symmetry.space_group_name_H-M   'P 1'
#
loop_
_entity.id
_entity.type
_entity.pdbx_description
1 polymer ?
#
loop_
_entity_poly.entity_id
_entity_poly.type
_entity_poly.pdbx_seq_one_letter_code
_entity_poly.pdbx_strand_id
1 'polypeptide(L)'
;MGLMHESSAKRRPLAAVPQPEDVFLLWLVGLPNAIDPLLAADAEILRLNRYQGSHPGPARLLSIFKAFRASLKPHGDHPIIQ
;
A
#
# COMPACT_ATOMS: atom_id res chain seq x y z
N MET A 1 4.36 24.96 -50.73
CA MET A 1 4.20 23.54 -50.36
C MET A 1 4.87 23.39 -49.00
N GLY A 2 4.15 23.41 -47.87
CA GLY A 2 3.45 22.26 -47.24
C GLY A 2 4.50 21.26 -46.73
N LEU A 3 4.69 20.91 -45.46
CA LEU A 3 3.85 20.80 -44.26
C LEU A 3 4.80 20.87 -43.04
N MET A 4 4.56 21.69 -42.02
CA MET A 4 3.70 21.41 -40.85
C MET A 4 4.14 20.19 -40.01
N HIS A 5 4.73 20.54 -38.85
CA HIS A 5 4.60 19.93 -37.52
C HIS A 5 4.81 18.42 -37.36
N GLU A 6 5.92 18.05 -36.72
CA GLU A 6 5.84 17.03 -35.67
C GLU A 6 6.58 17.53 -34.43
N SER A 7 5.93 18.47 -33.72
CA SER A 7 6.21 18.66 -32.31
C SER A 7 5.75 17.38 -31.62
N SER A 8 6.67 16.44 -31.46
CA SER A 8 6.51 15.28 -30.60
C SER A 8 6.37 15.82 -29.17
N ALA A 9 5.15 16.21 -28.83
CA ALA A 9 4.75 16.45 -27.47
C ALA A 9 4.97 15.11 -26.75
N LYS A 10 6.13 14.99 -26.09
CA LYS A 10 6.36 14.03 -25.01
C LYS A 10 5.19 14.22 -24.06
N ARG A 11 4.14 13.42 -24.24
CA ARG A 11 3.10 13.24 -23.24
C ARG A 11 3.87 12.78 -22.01
N ARG A 12 4.07 13.69 -21.04
CA ARG A 12 4.49 13.29 -19.71
C ARG A 12 3.55 12.15 -19.33
N PRO A 13 4.05 10.95 -18.97
CA PRO A 13 3.16 9.91 -18.51
C PRO A 13 2.34 10.53 -17.40
N LEU A 14 1.00 10.47 -17.49
CA LEU A 14 0.18 10.65 -16.30
C LEU A 14 0.79 9.70 -15.28
N ALA A 15 1.35 10.25 -14.19
CA ALA A 15 1.94 9.43 -13.14
C ALA A 15 0.91 8.36 -12.80
N ALA A 16 1.22 7.09 -13.14
CA ALA A 16 0.28 6.01 -12.95
C ALA A 16 -0.09 5.99 -11.47
N VAL A 17 -1.39 5.88 -11.17
CA VAL A 17 -1.83 5.73 -9.79
C VAL A 17 -1.09 4.52 -9.21
N PRO A 18 -0.30 4.69 -8.13
CA PRO A 18 0.53 3.63 -7.62
C PRO A 18 -0.34 2.45 -7.17
N GLN A 19 0.12 1.23 -7.43
CA GLN A 19 -0.61 0.05 -6.98
C GLN A 19 -0.57 -0.01 -5.45
N PRO A 20 -1.63 -0.51 -4.79
CA PRO A 20 -1.68 -0.63 -3.33
C PRO A 20 -0.49 -1.41 -2.76
N GLU A 21 -0.04 -2.45 -3.45
CA GLU A 21 1.13 -3.25 -3.08
C GLU A 21 2.42 -2.43 -3.06
N ASP A 22 2.65 -1.56 -4.05
CA ASP A 22 3.80 -0.67 -4.09
C ASP A 22 3.77 0.35 -2.95
N VAL A 23 2.58 0.90 -2.66
CA VAL A 23 2.37 1.82 -1.53
C VAL A 23 2.66 1.13 -0.19
N PHE A 24 2.22 -0.12 -0.03
CA PHE A 24 2.50 -0.91 1.17
C PHE A 24 4.00 -1.20 1.32
N LEU A 25 4.69 -1.58 0.25
CA LEU A 25 6.12 -1.84 0.31
C LEU A 25 6.92 -0.58 0.65
N LEU A 26 6.57 0.56 0.03
CA LEU A 26 7.17 1.86 0.35
C LEU A 26 6.94 2.24 1.82
N TRP A 27 5.74 2.00 2.34
CA TRP A 27 5.44 2.20 3.75
C TRP A 27 6.30 1.30 4.66
N LEU A 28 6.44 0.02 4.31
CA LEU A 28 7.16 -0.97 5.12
C LEU A 28 8.67 -0.67 5.18
N VAL A 29 9.29 -0.36 4.04
CA VAL A 29 10.72 0.00 3.99
C VAL A 29 11.00 1.37 4.58
N GLY A 30 9.97 2.23 4.67
CA GLY A 30 10.05 3.54 5.29
C GLY A 30 9.87 3.54 6.81
N LEU A 31 9.59 2.38 7.44
CA LEU A 31 9.44 2.29 8.88
C LEU A 31 10.78 2.58 9.59
N PRO A 32 10.78 3.47 10.60
CA PRO A 32 11.94 3.63 11.47
C PRO A 32 12.29 2.32 12.19
N ASN A 33 13.59 2.03 12.33
CA ASN A 33 14.09 0.80 12.97
C ASN A 33 13.60 0.55 14.41
N ALA A 34 13.14 1.59 15.11
CA ALA A 34 12.67 1.50 16.49
C ALA A 34 11.13 1.39 16.62
N ILE A 35 10.38 1.40 15.52
CA ILE A 35 8.92 1.30 15.56
C ILE A 35 8.49 -0.17 15.53
N ASP A 36 7.57 -0.54 16.44
CA ASP A 36 6.90 -1.83 16.41
C ASP A 36 6.02 -1.93 15.14
N PRO A 37 6.30 -2.88 14.21
CA PRO A 37 5.52 -3.06 12.99
C PRO A 37 4.04 -3.34 13.24
N LEU A 38 3.69 -3.98 14.36
CA LEU A 38 2.30 -4.26 14.73
C LEU A 38 1.55 -2.96 15.06
N LEU A 39 2.16 -2.11 15.89
CA LEU A 39 1.60 -0.81 16.26
C LEU A 39 1.48 0.12 15.06
N ALA A 40 2.49 0.12 14.18
CA ALA A 40 2.47 0.91 12.96
C ALA A 40 1.35 0.46 12.00
N ALA A 41 1.17 -0.85 11.84
CA ALA A 41 0.09 -1.41 11.04
C ALA A 41 -1.29 -1.06 11.62
N ASP A 42 -1.47 -1.12 12.94
CA ASP A 42 -2.72 -0.75 13.61
C ASP A 42 -3.08 0.73 13.37
N ALA A 43 -2.11 1.64 13.48
CA ALA A 43 -2.32 3.06 13.21
C ALA A 43 -2.77 3.31 11.75
N GLU A 44 -2.15 2.61 10.80
CA GLU A 44 -2.43 2.77 9.38
C GLU A 44 -3.78 2.15 8.98
N ILE A 45 -4.16 1.01 9.57
CA ILE A 45 -5.52 0.43 9.45
C ILE A 45 -6.57 1.42 9.93
N LEU A 46 -6.36 2.07 11.08
CA LEU A 46 -7.28 3.09 11.60
C LEU A 46 -7.38 4.29 10.65
N ARG A 47 -6.26 4.72 10.06
CA ARG A 47 -6.24 5.81 9.06
C ARG A 47 -7.05 5.44 7.82
N LEU A 48 -6.85 4.24 7.28
CA LEU A 48 -7.54 3.76 6.08
C LEU A 48 -9.03 3.50 6.30
N ASN A 49 -9.44 3.04 7.50
CA ASN A 49 -10.85 2.89 7.84
C ASN A 49 -11.61 4.23 7.86
N ARG A 50 -10.92 5.35 8.09
CA ARG A 50 -11.53 6.70 8.06
C ARG A 50 -11.59 7.30 6.65
N TYR A 51 -11.02 6.64 5.65
CA TYR A 51 -11.06 7.13 4.27
C TYR A 51 -12.49 7.03 3.72
N GLN A 52 -13.06 8.16 3.29
CA GLN A 52 -14.43 8.26 2.75
C GLN A 52 -14.47 8.42 1.22
N GLY A 53 -13.32 8.37 0.54
CA GLY A 53 -13.27 8.51 -0.91
C GLY A 53 -13.73 7.25 -1.65
N SER A 54 -14.08 7.42 -2.93
CA SER A 54 -14.60 6.34 -3.79
C SER A 54 -13.51 5.49 -4.46
N HIS A 55 -12.23 5.77 -4.22
CA HIS A 55 -11.14 5.07 -4.87
C HIS A 55 -11.00 3.63 -4.33
N PRO A 56 -10.87 2.59 -5.18
CA PRO A 56 -10.76 1.20 -4.72
C PRO A 56 -9.41 0.87 -4.07
N GLY A 57 -8.34 1.62 -4.42
CA GLY A 57 -6.97 1.41 -3.91
C GLY A 57 -6.86 1.36 -2.38
N PRO A 58 -7.40 2.34 -1.62
CA PRO A 58 -7.42 2.31 -0.16
C PRO A 58 -8.08 1.07 0.47
N ALA A 59 -9.15 0.53 -0.14
CA ALA A 59 -9.78 -0.70 0.35
C ALA A 59 -8.88 -1.92 0.17
N ARG A 60 -8.18 -2.01 -0.97
CA ARG A 60 -7.17 -3.05 -1.22
C ARG A 60 -5.99 -2.90 -0.26
N LEU A 61 -5.49 -1.67 -0.07
CA LEU A 61 -4.40 -1.38 0.85
C LEU A 61 -4.76 -1.78 2.29
N LEU A 62 -5.98 -1.48 2.74
CA LEU A 62 -6.49 -1.89 4.04
C LEU A 62 -6.47 -3.42 4.21
N SER A 63 -6.83 -4.17 3.18
CA SER A 63 -6.78 -5.64 3.20
C SER A 63 -5.35 -6.15 3.39
N ILE A 64 -4.38 -5.57 2.67
CA ILE A 64 -2.96 -5.90 2.79
C ILE A 64 -2.46 -5.65 4.23
N PHE A 65 -2.79 -4.48 4.80
CA PHE A 65 -2.42 -4.17 6.19
C PHE A 65 -3.03 -5.12 7.22
N LYS A 66 -4.29 -5.54 7.04
CA LYS A 66 -4.93 -6.52 7.92
C LYS A 66 -4.25 -7.88 7.85
N ALA A 67 -3.86 -8.33 6.65
CA ALA A 67 -3.14 -9.58 6.46
C ALA A 67 -1.73 -9.52 7.09
N PHE A 68 -1.01 -8.42 6.87
CA PHE A 68 0.30 -8.19 7.49
C PHE A 68 0.20 -8.22 9.01
N ARG A 69 -0.72 -7.45 9.60
CA ARG A 69 -0.97 -7.47 11.05
C ARG A 69 -1.29 -8.87 11.58
N ALA A 70 -2.09 -9.65 10.85
CA ALA A 70 -2.41 -11.02 11.24
C ALA A 70 -1.17 -11.93 11.22
N SER A 71 -0.26 -11.76 10.25
CA SER A 71 1.01 -12.49 10.21
C SER A 71 1.99 -12.12 11.32
N LEU A 72 1.89 -10.90 11.87
CA LEU A 72 2.70 -10.44 12.99
C LEU A 72 2.22 -10.96 14.34
N LYS A 73 0.94 -11.34 14.45
CA LYS A 73 0.48 -12.06 15.63
C LYS A 73 1.12 -13.44 15.61
N PRO A 74 1.88 -13.82 16.66
CA PRO A 74 2.38 -15.18 16.75
C PRO A 74 1.16 -16.11 16.66
N HIS A 75 1.30 -17.19 15.87
CA HIS A 75 0.40 -18.34 15.98
C HIS A 75 0.54 -18.87 17.41
N GLY A 76 -0.28 -18.35 18.32
CA GLY A 76 -0.60 -19.03 19.56
C GLY A 76 -1.31 -20.32 19.17
N ASP A 77 -0.76 -21.44 19.58
CA ASP A 77 -1.33 -22.78 19.49
C ASP A 77 -1.36 -23.40 18.09
N HIS A 78 -0.21 -23.89 17.64
CA HIS A 78 -0.22 -25.19 16.98
C HIS A 78 -0.24 -26.24 18.09
N PRO A 79 -1.35 -26.94 18.38
CA PRO A 79 -1.30 -28.08 19.26
C PRO A 79 -0.38 -29.11 18.60
N ILE A 80 0.77 -29.36 19.24
CA ILE A 80 1.59 -30.53 18.95
C ILE A 80 0.68 -31.73 19.23
N ILE A 81 0.18 -32.35 18.17
CA ILE A 81 -0.51 -33.63 18.25
C ILE A 81 0.56 -34.64 18.71
N GLN A 82 0.47 -35.06 19.98
CA GLN A 82 1.16 -36.25 20.49
C GLN A 82 0.36 -37.50 20.14
#